data_AF-H5ZVJ0-F1
#
_entry.id   AF-H5ZVJ0-F1
#
_cell.length_a   1.000
_cell.length_b   1.000
_cell.length_c   1.000
_cell.angle_alpha   90.00
_cell.angle_beta   90.00
_cell.angle_gamma   90.00
#
_symmetry.space_group_name_H-M   'P 1'
#
loop_
_entity.id
_entity.type
_entity.pdbx_description
1 polymer ?
#
loop_
_entity_poly.entity_id
_entity_poly.type
_entity_poly.pdbx_seq_one_letter_code
_entity_poly.pdbx_strand_id
1 'polypeptide(L)' 'PVCLGESLARMELFLFFTSLLQRFCFTPPPGVSGDEVDLTPVVGLTLSPRP' A
#
# COMPACT_ATOMS: atom_id res chain seq x y z
N PRO A 1 -12.93 4.02 18.98
CA PRO A 1 -12.65 2.62 19.36
C PRO A 1 -11.14 2.38 19.24
N VAL A 2 -10.54 1.56 20.10
CA VAL A 2 -9.11 1.23 20.04
C VAL A 2 -8.90 0.04 19.10
N CYS A 3 -7.84 0.07 18.28
CA CYS A 3 -7.47 -1.05 17.42
C CYS A 3 -6.48 -1.95 18.18
N LEU A 4 -6.93 -3.14 18.61
CA LEU A 4 -6.08 -4.09 19.35
C LEU A 4 -4.85 -4.54 18.55
N GLY A 5 -4.95 -4.55 17.21
CA GLY A 5 -3.88 -4.96 16.31
C GLY A 5 -2.88 -3.86 15.96
N GLU A 6 -3.03 -2.63 16.45
CA GLU A 6 -2.27 -1.47 15.96
C GLU A 6 -0.74 -1.67 16.05
N SER A 7 -0.23 -2.11 17.20
CA SER A 7 1.22 -2.29 17.38
C SER A 7 1.78 -3.42 16.51
N LEU A 8 1.03 -4.51 16.34
CA LEU A 8 1.43 -5.63 15.50
C LEU A 8 1.46 -5.20 14.04
N ALA A 9 0.39 -4.57 13.56
CA ALA A 9 0.28 -4.08 12.18
C ALA A 9 1.39 -3.09 11.84
N ARG A 10 1.73 -2.17 12.75
CA ARG A 10 2.84 -1.21 12.54
C ARG A 10 4.18 -1.92 12.35
N MET A 11 4.48 -2.93 13.16
CA MET A 11 5.72 -3.68 13.07
C MET A 11 5.79 -4.52 11.79
N GLU A 12 4.70 -5.20 11.45
CA GLU A 12 4.62 -6.04 10.25
C GLU A 12 4.77 -5.21 8.97
N LEU A 13 4.03 -4.09 8.85
CA LEU A 13 4.15 -3.17 7.72
C LEU A 13 5.57 -2.62 7.60
N PHE A 14 6.19 -2.23 8.72
CA PHE A 14 7.57 -1.75 8.72
C PHE A 14 8.52 -2.82 8.16
N LEU A 15 8.49 -4.03 8.70
CA LEU A 15 9.38 -5.12 8.27
C LEU A 15 9.14 -5.53 6.83
N PHE A 16 7.87 -5.61 6.41
CA PHE A 16 7.49 -5.95 5.05
C PHE A 16 8.00 -4.91 4.05
N PHE A 17 7.66 -3.62 4.23
CA PHE A 17 8.06 -2.57 3.31
C PHE A 17 9.57 -2.34 3.30
N THR A 18 10.22 -2.32 4.47
CA THR A 18 11.68 -2.11 4.53
C THR A 18 12.43 -3.25 3.85
N SER A 19 12.03 -4.51 4.09
CA SER A 19 12.64 -5.67 3.41
C SER A 19 12.49 -5.60 1.90
N LEU A 20 11.33 -5.14 1.41
CA LEU A 20 11.08 -4.96 -0.01
C LEU A 20 11.91 -3.80 -0.60
N LEU A 21 11.85 -2.63 0.02
CA LEU A 21 12.54 -1.42 -0.47
C LEU A 21 14.07 -1.53 -0.41
N GLN A 22 14.61 -2.36 0.48
CA GLN A 22 16.05 -2.63 0.54
C GLN A 22 16.54 -3.55 -0.60
N ARG A 23 15.65 -4.35 -1.20
CA ARG A 23 16.03 -5.40 -2.17
C ARG A 23 15.48 -5.15 -3.58
N PHE A 24 14.41 -4.38 -3.69
CA PHE A 24 13.69 -4.14 -4.93
C PHE A 24 13.50 -2.65 -5.17
N CYS A 25 13.55 -2.26 -6.45
CA CYS A 25 13.12 -0.94 -6.90
C CYS A 25 11.74 -1.07 -7.55
N PHE A 26 10.75 -0.35 -7.04
CA PHE A 26 9.40 -0.35 -7.59
C PHE A 26 9.30 0.72 -8.66
N THR A 27 8.90 0.31 -9.86
CA THR A 27 8.67 1.21 -10.99
C THR A 27 7.26 0.99 -11.54
N PRO A 28 6.56 2.05 -11.98
CA PRO A 28 5.28 1.88 -12.66
C PRO A 28 5.45 1.09 -13.96
N PRO A 29 4.36 0.52 -14.51
CA PRO A 29 4.37 -0.08 -15.84
C PRO A 29 4.87 0.93 -16.90
N PRO A 30 5.50 0.45 -17.99
CA PRO A 30 5.96 1.33 -19.05
C PRO A 30 4.79 2.13 -19.64
N GLY A 31 4.96 3.44 -19.75
CA GLY A 31 3.94 4.35 -20.29
C GLY A 31 2.96 4.92 -19.26
N VAL A 32 2.91 4.38 -18.04
CA VAL A 32 2.04 4.90 -16.97
C VAL A 32 2.81 5.95 -16.17
N SER A 33 2.35 7.20 -16.23
CA SER A 33 2.86 8.27 -15.37
C SER A 33 2.12 8.30 -14.04
N GLY A 34 2.75 8.86 -12.99
CA GLY A 34 2.13 8.91 -11.65
C GLY A 34 0.79 9.65 -11.58
N ASP A 35 0.51 10.53 -12.54
CA ASP A 35 -0.75 11.28 -12.67
C ASP A 35 -1.88 10.44 -13.29
N GLU A 36 -1.55 9.33 -13.97
CA GLU A 36 -2.51 8.46 -14.66
C GLU A 36 -3.16 7.41 -13.73
N VAL A 37 -2.65 7.27 -12.50
CA VAL A 37 -3.16 6.29 -11.53
C VAL A 37 -4.49 6.78 -10.93
N ASP A 38 -5.58 6.07 -11.18
CA ASP A 38 -6.89 6.39 -10.57
C ASP A 38 -6.84 6.19 -9.04
N LEU A 39 -6.93 7.29 -8.30
CA LEU A 39 -6.94 7.30 -6.84
C LEU A 39 -8.36 7.21 -6.25
N THR A 40 -9.39 7.04 -7.08
CA THR A 40 -10.77 6.89 -6.62
C THR A 40 -10.94 5.56 -5.86
N PRO A 41 -11.23 5.58 -4.55
CA PRO A 41 -11.34 4.35 -3.79
C PRO A 41 -12.68 3.65 -4.06
N VAL A 42 -12.67 2.32 -4.00
CA VAL A 42 -13.88 1.51 -3.88
C VAL A 42 -14.24 1.43 -2.38
N VAL A 43 -15.46 1.86 -2.04
CA VAL A 43 -15.94 1.88 -0.65
C VAL A 43 -16.42 0.48 -0.25
N GLY A 44 -15.87 -0.05 0.84
CA GLY A 44 -16.25 -1.33 1.43
C GLY A 44 -15.85 -1.39 2.90
N LEU A 45 -15.51 -2.59 3.40
CA LEU A 45 -14.95 -2.75 4.75
C LEU A 45 -13.63 -1.97 4.91
N THR A 46 -12.84 -1.91 3.84
CA THR A 46 -11.65 -1.06 3.67
C THR A 46 -11.78 -0.23 2.39
N LEU A 47 -11.07 0.89 2.30
CA LEU A 47 -10.90 1.61 1.04
C LEU A 47 -9.86 0.89 0.19
N SER A 48 -10.25 0.46 -1.01
CA SER A 48 -9.40 -0.37 -1.89
C SER A 48 -9.31 0.23 -3.29
N PRO A 49 -8.23 0.01 -4.05
CA PRO A 49 -8.16 0.41 -5.44
C PRO A 49 -9.15 -0.38 -6.31
N ARG A 50 -9.40 0.11 -7.52
CA ARG A 50 -10.14 -0.63 -8.53
C ARG A 50 -9.26 -1.80 -9.05
N PRO A 51 -9.86 -2.98 -9.32
CA PRO A 51 -9.15 -4.14 -9.86
C PRO A 51 -8.61 -3.92 -11.28
#